data_AF-K1PHG1-F1
#
_entry.id   AF-K1PHG1-F1
#
_cell.length_a   1.000
_cell.length_b   1.000
_cell.length_c   1.000
_cell.angle_alpha   90.00
_cell.angle_beta   90.00
_cell.angle_gamma   90.00
#
_symmetry.space_group_name_H-M   'P 1'
#
loop_
_entity.id
_entity.type
_entity.pdbx_description
1 polymer ?
#
loop_
_entity_poly.entity_id
_entity_poly.type
_entity_poly.pdbx_seq_one_letter_code
_entity_poly.pdbx_strand_id
1 'polypeptide(L)'
;MNSFHLGLVSQYCDGVDKYHVHVSNKWKNRTGYRQTLPCPPVPDGDYGVYALDTEMVYTQVGLELARVTVVDCNNEVVYDTFVRPDTKVIDFNTRFSGITAKDMDGVTTTIRDVQAVLLRLFAEETILIGHSLECDLTAVKVILNFMTFSY
;
A
#
# COMPACT_ATOMS: atom_id res chain seq x y z
N MET A 1 4.36 -35.56 35.32
CA MET A 1 5.62 -35.58 34.55
C MET A 1 5.70 -34.30 33.75
N ASN A 2 6.51 -33.40 34.29
CA ASN A 2 7.17 -32.20 33.77
C ASN A 2 6.65 -31.47 32.52
N SER A 3 6.28 -30.22 32.79
CA SER A 3 6.32 -29.02 31.94
C SER A 3 7.53 -28.92 31.02
N PHE A 4 7.33 -28.25 29.88
CA PHE A 4 8.27 -27.26 29.39
C PHE A 4 7.55 -25.95 29.11
N HIS A 5 8.04 -24.92 29.80
CA HIS A 5 7.69 -23.52 29.70
C HIS A 5 8.77 -22.86 28.85
N LEU A 6 8.40 -22.02 27.90
CA LEU A 6 9.27 -21.00 27.32
C LEU A 6 8.40 -19.75 27.13
N GLY A 7 8.52 -18.86 28.11
CA GLY A 7 8.00 -17.50 28.04
C GLY A 7 8.96 -16.55 27.32
N LEU A 8 8.49 -15.30 27.23
CA LEU A 8 9.18 -14.07 26.82
C LEU A 8 9.33 -13.94 25.30
N VAL A 9 8.80 -12.90 24.64
CA VAL A 9 8.88 -11.48 25.00
C VAL A 9 7.55 -10.77 24.70
N SER A 10 6.81 -10.45 25.76
CA SER A 10 5.73 -9.46 25.76
C SER A 10 6.16 -8.32 26.68
N GLN A 11 6.99 -7.40 26.19
CA GLN A 11 7.16 -6.04 26.74
C GLN A 11 8.21 -5.27 25.96
N TYR A 12 7.79 -4.20 25.27
CA TYR A 12 8.46 -2.91 25.02
C TYR A 12 7.65 -2.24 23.89
N CYS A 13 7.04 -1.05 23.98
CA CYS A 13 7.28 0.10 24.85
C CYS A 13 5.95 0.80 25.19
N ASP A 14 5.61 0.88 26.48
CA ASP A 14 4.80 1.99 27.00
C ASP A 14 5.77 3.16 27.22
N GLY A 15 5.89 4.02 26.22
CA GLY A 15 6.72 5.22 26.25
C GLY A 15 5.96 6.36 25.56
N VAL A 16 5.46 7.30 26.36
CA VAL A 16 4.66 8.44 25.94
C VAL A 16 5.58 9.53 25.36
N ASP A 17 5.46 9.80 24.06
CA ASP A 17 6.01 10.99 23.41
C ASP A 17 4.90 11.88 22.83
N LYS A 18 5.04 13.20 23.02
CA LYS A 18 4.04 14.25 22.72
C LYS A 18 3.76 14.52 21.22
N TYR A 19 4.15 13.61 20.34
CA TYR A 19 3.90 13.67 18.89
C TYR A 19 3.40 12.35 18.32
N HIS A 20 2.79 11.50 19.16
CA HIS A 20 2.23 10.23 18.70
C HIS A 20 1.13 10.51 17.67
N VAL A 21 1.42 10.21 16.41
CA VAL A 21 0.40 10.07 15.37
C VAL A 21 -0.43 8.87 15.79
N HIS A 22 -1.69 9.10 16.16
CA HIS A 22 -2.61 7.99 16.38
C HIS A 22 -2.67 7.18 15.09
N VAL A 23 -2.01 6.02 15.07
CA VAL A 23 -2.31 4.97 14.09
C VAL A 23 -3.70 4.46 14.48
N SER A 24 -4.72 5.23 14.11
CA SER A 24 -6.11 4.91 14.36
C SER A 24 -6.40 3.55 13.71
N ASN A 25 -6.51 2.51 14.54
CA ASN A 25 -6.84 1.12 14.24
C ASN A 25 -6.85 0.75 12.74
N LYS A 26 -5.65 0.42 12.21
CA LYS A 26 -5.35 0.04 10.81
C LYS A 26 -6.35 -0.94 10.16
N TRP A 27 -7.09 -1.72 10.96
CA TRP A 27 -7.93 -2.83 10.50
C TRP A 27 -9.44 -2.72 10.81
N LYS A 28 -9.89 -1.74 11.60
CA LYS A 28 -11.32 -1.65 11.99
C LYS A 28 -12.15 -0.75 11.08
N ASN A 29 -11.52 0.07 10.23
CA ASN A 29 -12.20 1.01 9.35
C ASN A 29 -11.85 0.73 7.86
N ARG A 30 -12.72 0.00 7.17
CA ARG A 30 -12.60 -0.29 5.71
C ARG A 30 -13.15 0.82 4.82
N THR A 31 -13.44 2.01 5.37
CA THR A 31 -13.97 3.13 4.59
C THR A 31 -12.96 3.54 3.51
N GLY A 32 -13.42 3.61 2.27
CA GLY A 32 -12.58 4.00 1.12
C GLY A 32 -11.80 2.85 0.48
N TYR A 33 -11.89 1.63 1.02
CA TYR A 33 -11.30 0.48 0.35
C TYR A 33 -12.09 0.08 -0.91
N ARG A 34 -11.38 -0.44 -1.90
CA ARG A 34 -11.95 -1.04 -3.11
C ARG A 34 -11.49 -2.49 -3.21
N GLN A 35 -12.39 -3.35 -3.68
CA GLN A 35 -12.09 -4.75 -3.88
C GLN A 35 -11.97 -5.02 -5.36
N THR A 36 -11.02 -5.87 -5.77
CA THR A 36 -10.98 -6.36 -7.14
C THR A 36 -12.24 -7.16 -7.45
N LEU A 37 -12.63 -7.15 -8.72
CA LEU A 37 -13.76 -7.92 -9.21
C LEU A 37 -13.25 -9.18 -9.91
N PRO A 38 -14.03 -10.28 -9.89
CA PRO A 38 -13.75 -11.42 -10.74
C PRO A 38 -13.70 -10.97 -12.20
N CYS A 39 -12.65 -11.35 -12.92
CA CYS A 39 -12.53 -11.04 -14.34
C CYS A 39 -13.19 -12.16 -15.16
N PRO A 40 -13.91 -11.85 -16.25
CA PRO A 40 -14.31 -12.87 -17.21
C PRO A 40 -13.08 -13.66 -17.70
N PRO A 41 -13.22 -14.95 -18.03
CA PRO A 41 -12.10 -15.75 -18.50
C PRO A 41 -11.47 -15.07 -19.72
N VAL A 42 -10.19 -14.72 -19.61
CA VAL A 42 -9.40 -14.21 -20.74
C VAL A 42 -9.03 -15.39 -21.66
N PRO A 43 -9.00 -15.21 -23.00
CA PRO A 43 -8.81 -16.32 -23.95
C PRO A 43 -7.57 -17.17 -23.70
N ASP A 44 -6.49 -16.56 -23.23
CA ASP A 44 -5.20 -17.22 -23.01
C ASP A 44 -4.99 -17.64 -21.54
N GLY A 45 -5.94 -17.35 -20.64
CA GLY A 45 -5.83 -17.62 -19.20
C GLY A 45 -4.73 -16.84 -18.48
N ASP A 46 -4.07 -15.90 -19.16
CA ASP A 46 -3.03 -15.05 -18.60
C ASP A 46 -3.64 -13.77 -18.01
N TYR A 47 -3.71 -13.74 -16.68
CA TYR A 47 -4.22 -12.60 -15.91
C TYR A 47 -3.11 -11.61 -15.52
N GLY A 48 -1.89 -11.83 -16.00
CA GLY A 48 -0.73 -10.98 -15.79
C GLY A 48 -0.01 -11.21 -14.46
N VAL A 49 1.27 -10.86 -14.46
CA VAL A 49 2.11 -10.77 -13.26
C VAL A 49 2.63 -9.34 -13.18
N TYR A 50 2.41 -8.70 -12.04
CA TYR A 50 2.85 -7.33 -11.80
C TYR A 50 3.61 -7.23 -10.49
N ALA A 51 4.59 -6.33 -10.43
CA ALA A 51 5.12 -5.88 -9.15
C ALA A 51 4.58 -4.50 -8.79
N LEU A 52 4.22 -4.32 -7.52
CA LEU A 52 3.68 -3.08 -6.96
C LEU A 52 4.62 -2.57 -5.89
N ASP A 53 4.91 -1.28 -5.96
CA ASP A 53 5.67 -0.55 -4.95
C ASP A 53 5.01 0.79 -4.68
N THR A 54 4.94 1.19 -3.41
CA THR A 54 4.29 2.43 -3.00
C THR A 54 5.17 3.24 -2.07
N GLU A 55 5.08 4.56 -2.23
CA GLU A 55 5.77 5.49 -1.35
C GLU A 55 4.75 6.30 -0.55
N MET A 56 5.00 6.39 0.75
CA MET A 56 4.12 7.04 1.71
C MET A 56 4.78 8.23 2.38
N VAL A 57 3.96 9.22 2.71
CA VAL A 57 4.35 10.43 3.45
C VAL A 57 3.59 10.51 4.76
N TYR A 58 4.17 11.17 5.76
CA TYR A 58 3.50 11.39 7.04
C TYR A 58 2.60 12.61 6.96
N THR A 59 1.34 12.43 7.34
CA THR A 59 0.33 13.49 7.44
C THR A 59 -0.24 13.54 8.85
N GLN A 60 -1.14 14.48 9.12
CA GLN A 60 -1.76 14.65 10.44
C GLN A 60 -2.57 13.44 10.91
N VAL A 61 -2.94 12.53 10.00
CA VAL A 61 -3.79 11.37 10.29
C VAL A 61 -3.06 10.03 10.17
N GLY A 62 -1.78 10.02 9.81
CA GLY A 62 -1.03 8.78 9.58
C GLY A 62 -0.13 8.84 8.36
N LEU A 63 0.27 7.67 7.88
CA LEU A 63 0.91 7.50 6.58
C LEU A 63 -0.16 7.55 5.49
N GLU A 64 0.08 8.34 4.45
CA GLU A 64 -0.76 8.40 3.25
C GLU A 64 0.08 8.18 1.99
N LEU A 65 -0.54 7.58 0.98
CA LEU A 65 0.08 7.32 -0.33
C LEU A 65 0.49 8.62 -1.02
N ALA A 66 1.70 8.65 -1.56
CA ALA A 66 2.25 9.79 -2.30
C ALA A 66 2.82 9.41 -3.67
N ARG A 67 3.23 8.16 -3.88
CA ARG A 67 3.56 7.62 -5.21
C ARG A 67 3.21 6.15 -5.29
N VAL A 68 2.87 5.70 -6.48
CA VAL A 68 2.65 4.29 -6.79
C VAL A 68 3.35 3.94 -8.10
N THR A 69 4.04 2.81 -8.09
CA THR A 69 4.71 2.25 -9.26
C THR A 69 4.23 0.82 -9.48
N VAL A 70 3.91 0.48 -10.72
CA VAL A 70 3.56 -0.86 -11.16
C VAL A 70 4.42 -1.22 -12.37
N VAL A 71 5.05 -2.38 -12.31
CA VAL A 71 5.84 -2.95 -13.40
C VAL A 71 5.28 -4.29 -13.83
N ASP A 72 5.41 -4.64 -15.11
CA ASP A 72 5.00 -5.94 -15.64
C ASP A 72 6.11 -7.00 -15.53
N CYS A 73 5.84 -8.21 -16.05
CA CYS A 73 6.79 -9.32 -16.07
C CYS A 73 8.00 -9.11 -16.99
N ASN A 74 7.95 -8.12 -17.89
CA ASN A 74 9.07 -7.72 -18.73
C ASN A 74 9.95 -6.64 -18.06
N ASN A 75 9.61 -6.25 -16.83
CA ASN A 75 10.20 -5.13 -16.08
C ASN A 75 9.90 -3.76 -16.70
N GLU A 76 8.84 -3.64 -17.49
CA GLU A 76 8.39 -2.36 -18.04
C GLU A 76 7.46 -1.66 -17.06
N VAL A 77 7.62 -0.34 -16.91
CA VAL A 77 6.76 0.48 -16.05
C VAL A 77 5.42 0.69 -16.74
N VAL A 78 4.37 0.02 -16.24
CA VAL A 78 3.01 0.13 -16.78
C VAL A 78 2.19 1.22 -16.10
N TYR A 79 2.56 1.61 -14.89
CA TYR A 79 1.95 2.73 -14.18
C TYR A 79 2.93 3.34 -13.18
N ASP A 80 3.18 4.64 -13.25
CA ASP A 80 3.96 5.38 -12.26
C ASP A 80 3.36 6.78 -12.11
N THR A 81 2.92 7.12 -10.90
CA THR A 81 2.32 8.43 -10.66
C THR A 81 2.46 8.89 -9.22
N PHE A 82 2.56 10.21 -9.06
CA PHE A 82 2.39 10.86 -7.77
C PHE A 82 0.91 10.97 -7.42
N VAL A 83 0.61 10.85 -6.13
CA VAL A 83 -0.75 10.89 -5.58
C VAL A 83 -0.81 11.99 -4.55
N ARG A 84 -1.78 12.90 -4.69
CA ARG A 84 -2.00 13.97 -3.73
C ARG A 84 -2.64 13.38 -2.45
N PRO A 85 -1.97 13.48 -1.28
CA PRO A 85 -2.58 13.08 -0.02
C PRO A 85 -3.80 13.94 0.30
N ASP A 86 -4.81 13.35 0.94
CA ASP A 86 -6.03 14.06 1.32
C ASP A 86 -5.76 15.05 2.48
N THR A 87 -4.79 14.72 3.34
CA THR A 87 -4.40 15.55 4.48
C THR A 87 -3.07 16.24 4.22
N LYS A 88 -2.87 17.40 4.87
CA LYS A 88 -1.61 18.14 4.78
C LYS A 88 -0.43 17.28 5.23
N VAL A 89 0.58 17.20 4.37
CA VAL A 89 1.85 16.52 4.65
C VAL A 89 2.61 17.27 5.75
N ILE A 90 3.08 16.51 6.74
CA ILE A 90 3.96 16.96 7.82
C ILE A 90 5.42 16.66 7.45
N ASP A 91 5.67 15.46 6.94
CA ASP A 91 7.00 15.00 6.54
C ASP A 91 6.89 14.12 5.29
N PHE A 92 7.66 14.47 4.25
CA PHE A 92 7.71 13.69 3.01
C PHE A 92 8.47 12.37 3.16
N ASN A 93 9.13 12.15 4.29
CA ASN A 93 9.92 10.94 4.54
C ASN A 93 11.01 10.72 3.46
N THR A 94 11.54 11.80 2.90
CA THR A 94 12.38 11.80 1.67
C THR A 94 13.56 10.84 1.72
N ARG A 95 14.10 10.55 2.91
CA ARG A 95 15.17 9.56 3.09
C ARG A 95 14.78 8.17 2.60
N PHE A 96 13.53 7.78 2.80
CA PHE A 96 13.00 6.48 2.42
C PHE A 96 12.16 6.58 1.15
N SER A 97 11.30 7.61 1.05
CA SER A 97 10.38 7.75 -0.08
C SER A 97 10.99 8.33 -1.36
N GLY A 98 12.13 9.03 -1.23
CA GLY A 98 12.69 9.83 -2.31
C GLY A 98 11.83 11.03 -2.74
N ILE A 99 10.65 11.25 -2.14
CA ILE A 99 9.72 12.31 -2.52
C ILE A 99 10.13 13.63 -1.89
N THR A 100 10.14 14.69 -2.69
CA THR A 100 10.34 16.06 -2.23
C THR A 100 9.05 16.88 -2.31
N ALA A 101 9.00 17.99 -1.58
CA ALA A 101 7.88 18.92 -1.67
C ALA A 101 7.65 19.47 -3.09
N LYS A 102 8.70 19.52 -3.91
CA LYS A 102 8.64 20.00 -5.29
C LYS A 102 7.98 18.98 -6.21
N ASP A 103 8.22 17.69 -6.00
CA ASP A 103 7.61 16.62 -6.80
C ASP A 103 6.08 16.60 -6.62
N MET A 104 5.62 17.07 -5.47
CA MET A 104 4.20 17.15 -5.11
C MET A 104 3.53 18.46 -5.53
N ASP A 105 4.28 19.42 -6.09
CA ASP A 105 3.71 20.68 -6.56
C ASP A 105 2.84 20.46 -7.80
N GLY A 106 1.61 20.95 -7.76
CA GLY A 106 0.63 20.77 -8.84
C GLY A 106 0.08 19.34 -9.01
N VAL A 107 0.44 18.37 -8.17
CA VAL A 107 -0.13 17.02 -8.24
C VAL A 107 -1.61 17.04 -7.88
N THR A 108 -2.47 16.60 -8.79
CA THR A 108 -3.93 16.56 -8.60
C THR A 108 -4.51 15.15 -8.53
N THR A 109 -3.74 14.13 -8.93
CA THR A 109 -4.16 12.72 -8.92
C THR A 109 -4.58 12.32 -7.52
N THR A 110 -5.78 11.77 -7.38
CA THR A 110 -6.30 11.31 -6.10
C THR A 110 -6.11 9.81 -5.95
N ILE A 111 -6.22 9.31 -4.71
CA ILE A 111 -6.22 7.87 -4.44
C ILE A 111 -7.33 7.13 -5.23
N ARG A 112 -8.46 7.80 -5.51
CA ARG A 112 -9.57 7.21 -6.27
C ARG A 112 -9.20 7.01 -7.74
N ASP A 113 -8.44 7.93 -8.32
CA ASP A 113 -7.95 7.83 -9.70
C ASP A 113 -6.99 6.65 -9.81
N VAL A 114 -6.07 6.52 -8.85
CA VAL A 114 -5.17 5.38 -8.74
C VAL A 114 -5.94 4.07 -8.59
N GLN A 115 -6.91 4.01 -7.67
CA GLN A 115 -7.74 2.81 -7.49
C GLN A 115 -8.45 2.42 -8.79
N ALA A 116 -8.98 3.37 -9.56
CA ALA A 116 -9.64 3.08 -10.82
C ALA A 116 -8.69 2.48 -11.86
N VAL A 117 -7.42 2.90 -11.88
CA VAL A 117 -6.39 2.31 -12.76
C VAL A 117 -5.98 0.92 -12.26
N LEU A 118 -5.67 0.78 -10.97
CA LEU A 118 -5.25 -0.51 -10.40
C LEU A 118 -6.34 -1.59 -10.55
N LEU A 119 -7.62 -1.25 -10.37
CA LEU A 119 -8.73 -2.18 -10.57
C LEU A 119 -8.99 -2.55 -12.04
N ARG A 120 -8.37 -1.84 -12.99
CA ARG A 120 -8.34 -2.23 -14.42
C ARG A 120 -7.15 -3.11 -14.75
N LEU A 121 -6.04 -2.94 -14.04
CA LEU A 121 -4.82 -3.72 -14.23
C LEU A 121 -4.89 -5.07 -13.51
N PHE A 122 -5.49 -5.11 -12.32
CA PHE A 122 -5.51 -6.26 -11.45
C PHE A 122 -6.89 -6.94 -11.44
N ALA A 123 -6.90 -8.21 -11.81
CA ALA A 123 -8.02 -9.13 -11.67
C ALA A 123 -7.88 -9.97 -10.38
N GLU A 124 -8.87 -10.82 -10.10
CA GLU A 124 -8.79 -11.80 -9.01
C GLU A 124 -7.71 -12.88 -9.23
N GLU A 125 -7.28 -13.05 -10.47
CA GLU A 125 -6.32 -14.08 -10.84
C GLU A 125 -4.93 -13.52 -11.14
N THR A 126 -4.76 -12.19 -11.08
CA THR A 126 -3.50 -11.49 -11.35
C THR A 126 -2.50 -11.73 -10.22
N ILE A 127 -1.27 -12.16 -10.54
CA ILE A 127 -0.24 -12.35 -9.50
C ILE A 127 0.43 -11.01 -9.19
N LEU A 128 0.41 -10.60 -7.93
CA LEU A 128 1.10 -9.40 -7.44
C LEU A 128 2.35 -9.77 -6.65
N ILE A 129 3.46 -9.11 -6.97
CA ILE A 129 4.78 -9.27 -6.35
C ILE A 129 5.16 -7.96 -5.66
N GLY A 130 5.78 -8.03 -4.49
CA GLY A 130 6.29 -6.85 -3.79
C GLY A 130 6.92 -7.23 -2.45
N HIS A 131 7.58 -6.27 -1.82
CA HIS A 131 8.19 -6.45 -0.51
C HIS A 131 7.27 -5.85 0.55
N SER A 132 6.61 -6.70 1.35
CA SER A 132 5.60 -6.27 2.35
C SER A 132 4.31 -5.69 1.74
N LEU A 133 3.75 -6.37 0.73
CA LEU A 133 2.54 -5.97 -0.01
C LEU A 133 1.35 -5.58 0.87
N GLU A 134 1.24 -6.09 2.10
CA GLU A 134 0.17 -5.67 3.01
C GLU A 134 0.23 -4.17 3.33
N CYS A 135 1.42 -3.59 3.38
CA CYS A 135 1.61 -2.16 3.59
C CYS A 135 1.20 -1.37 2.33
N ASP A 136 1.60 -1.84 1.15
CA ASP A 136 1.26 -1.21 -0.12
C ASP A 136 -0.25 -1.23 -0.39
N LEU A 137 -0.88 -2.41 -0.26
CA LEU A 137 -2.32 -2.58 -0.46
C LEU A 137 -3.15 -1.77 0.55
N THR A 138 -2.65 -1.63 1.79
CA THR A 138 -3.25 -0.72 2.78
C THR A 138 -3.14 0.74 2.31
N ALA A 139 -1.99 1.16 1.79
CA ALA A 139 -1.75 2.53 1.34
C ALA A 139 -2.63 2.92 0.16
N VAL A 140 -2.79 2.03 -0.84
CA VAL A 140 -3.72 2.24 -1.97
C VAL A 140 -5.19 1.97 -1.61
N LYS A 141 -5.45 1.42 -0.41
CA LYS A 141 -6.77 0.99 0.06
C LYS A 141 -7.44 0.02 -0.93
N VAL A 142 -6.71 -0.99 -1.37
CA VAL A 142 -7.23 -2.06 -2.24
C VAL A 142 -7.21 -3.40 -1.51
N ILE A 143 -8.26 -4.20 -1.71
CA ILE A 143 -8.39 -5.55 -1.15
C ILE A 143 -8.34 -6.53 -2.32
N LEU A 144 -7.34 -7.41 -2.30
CA LEU A 144 -7.22 -8.55 -3.20
C LEU A 144 -7.79 -9.79 -2.51
N ASN A 145 -8.43 -10.69 -3.27
CA ASN A 145 -9.16 -11.84 -2.74
C ASN A 145 -8.34 -13.16 -2.69
N PHE A 146 -7.02 -13.12 -2.86
CA PHE A 146 -6.21 -14.33 -3.13
C PHE A 146 -4.73 -14.17 -2.67
N MET A 147 -3.95 -15.27 -2.80
CA MET A 147 -2.60 -15.44 -2.26
C MET A 147 -1.60 -14.39 -2.78
N THR A 148 -1.12 -13.53 -1.90
CA THR A 148 0.01 -12.62 -2.15
C THR A 148 1.33 -13.32 -1.77
N PHE A 149 2.34 -13.25 -2.63
CA PHE A 149 3.71 -13.65 -2.28
C PHE A 149 4.47 -12.41 -1.78
N SER A 150 4.60 -12.28 -0.47
CA SER A 150 5.53 -11.33 0.14
C SER A 150 6.83 -12.06 0.48
N TYR A 151 7.95 -11.47 0.11
CA TYR A 151 9.30 -11.91 0.51
C TYR A 151 9.88 -10.97 1.55
#